data_AF-A0A354PGF5-F1
#
_entry.id   AF-A0A354PGF5-F1
#
_cell.length_a   1.000
_cell.length_b   1.000
_cell.length_c   1.000
_cell.angle_alpha   90.00
_cell.angle_beta   90.00
_cell.angle_gamma   90.00
#
_symmetry.space_group_name_H-M   'P 1'
#
loop_
_entity.id
_entity.type
_entity.pdbx_description
1 polymer ?
#
loop_
_entity_poly.entity_id
_entity_poly.type
_entity_poly.pdbx_seq_one_letter_code
_entity_poly.pdbx_strand_id
1 'polypeptide(L)'
;MIEHIEKDLTFVKDLMRVARRQVLVSTPNWTASRCHWPYHVREYTPAELVGLFKRYGDVDLFKGEPSGERSFQVRFVRIYFVFNAMRSFPLTSFFARFLNVVLPQPFKINSHLFIRIRKRTP
;
A
#
# COMPACT_ATOMS: atom_id res chain seq x y z
N MET A 1 -2.42 -3.27 10.45
CA MET A 1 -2.37 -4.52 11.24
C MET A 1 -1.51 -5.62 10.59
N ILE A 2 -1.48 -5.75 9.25
CA ILE A 2 -0.72 -6.82 8.56
C ILE A 2 0.81 -6.66 8.71
N GLU A 3 1.28 -5.46 8.97
CA GLU A 3 2.67 -5.10 9.25
C GLU A 3 3.25 -5.74 10.52
N HIS A 4 2.39 -6.28 11.40
CA HIS A 4 2.80 -6.98 12.62
C HIS A 4 2.77 -8.52 12.47
N ILE A 5 2.45 -9.03 11.28
CA ILE A 5 2.25 -10.47 11.05
C ILE A 5 3.49 -11.04 10.36
N GLU A 6 4.17 -11.97 11.02
CA GLU A 6 5.38 -12.62 10.48
C GLU A 6 5.08 -13.54 9.30
N LYS A 7 3.99 -14.31 9.36
CA LYS A 7 3.54 -15.24 8.31
C LYS A 7 2.44 -14.61 7.45
N ASP A 8 2.77 -13.48 6.83
CA ASP A 8 1.87 -12.67 5.99
C ASP A 8 1.14 -13.48 4.90
N LEU A 9 1.83 -14.36 4.17
CA LEU A 9 1.26 -15.17 3.10
C LEU A 9 0.17 -16.14 3.61
N THR A 10 0.41 -16.79 4.74
CA THR A 10 -0.54 -17.71 5.36
C THR A 10 -1.76 -16.94 5.86
N PHE A 11 -1.53 -15.81 6.54
CA PHE A 11 -2.61 -14.94 6.99
C PHE A 11 -3.48 -14.46 5.84
N VAL A 12 -2.89 -13.98 4.74
CA VAL A 12 -3.64 -13.51 3.57
C VAL A 12 -4.44 -14.64 2.93
N LYS A 13 -3.86 -15.84 2.83
CA LYS A 13 -4.56 -17.02 2.31
C LYS A 13 -5.82 -17.33 3.14
N ASP A 14 -5.69 -17.36 4.47
CA ASP A 14 -6.82 -17.65 5.35
C ASP A 14 -7.85 -16.53 5.38
N LEU A 15 -7.41 -15.27 5.36
CA LEU A 15 -8.27 -14.11 5.27
C LEU A 15 -9.14 -14.16 4.00
N MET A 16 -8.54 -14.46 2.86
CA MET A 16 -9.25 -14.60 1.59
C MET A 16 -10.16 -15.84 1.53
N ARG A 17 -9.80 -16.92 2.25
CA ARG A 17 -10.64 -18.11 2.38
C ARG A 17 -11.94 -17.79 3.14
N VAL A 18 -11.84 -17.08 4.26
CA VAL A 18 -12.98 -16.76 5.14
C VAL A 18 -13.85 -15.63 4.57
N ALA A 19 -13.26 -14.67 3.86
CA ALA A 19 -14.00 -13.55 3.30
C ALA A 19 -15.04 -13.99 2.26
N ARG A 20 -16.27 -13.51 2.41
CA ARG A 20 -17.38 -13.83 1.50
C ARG A 20 -17.35 -13.03 0.20
N ARG A 21 -17.12 -11.71 0.28
CA ARG A 21 -17.20 -10.79 -0.88
C ARG A 21 -15.94 -9.96 -1.08
N GLN A 22 -15.46 -9.36 -0.01
CA GLN A 22 -14.32 -8.46 -0.07
C GLN A 22 -13.50 -8.50 1.20
N VAL A 23 -12.24 -8.09 1.08
CA VAL A 23 -11.31 -7.86 2.19
C VAL A 23 -10.81 -6.42 2.09
N LEU A 24 -10.71 -5.75 3.23
CA LEU A 24 -10.13 -4.42 3.36
C LEU A 24 -8.88 -4.53 4.23
N VAL A 25 -7.76 -3.99 3.75
CA VAL A 25 -6.48 -4.03 4.50
C VAL A 25 -5.84 -2.65 4.46
N SER A 26 -5.40 -2.17 5.62
CA SER A 26 -4.53 -1.01 5.75
C SER A 26 -3.18 -1.39 6.33
N THR A 27 -2.15 -0.66 5.88
CA THR A 27 -0.77 -0.77 6.35
C THR A 27 -0.04 0.56 6.10
N PRO A 28 0.97 0.90 6.90
CA PRO A 28 1.92 1.96 6.54
C PRO A 28 2.54 1.71 5.15
N ASN A 29 2.84 2.80 4.44
CA ASN A 29 3.54 2.81 3.18
C ASN A 29 5.05 2.85 3.43
N TRP A 30 5.76 1.74 3.19
CA TRP A 30 7.21 1.66 3.41
C TRP A 30 7.99 2.79 2.71
N THR A 31 7.53 3.23 1.54
CA THR A 31 8.15 4.32 0.77
C THR A 31 8.19 5.66 1.54
N ALA A 32 7.25 5.84 2.47
CA ALA A 32 7.15 7.01 3.32
C ALA A 32 7.81 6.79 4.69
N SER A 33 7.50 5.67 5.37
CA SER A 33 7.89 5.39 6.76
C SER A 33 9.19 4.60 6.91
N ARG A 34 9.69 3.96 5.86
CA ARG A 34 10.95 3.18 5.82
C ARG A 34 11.07 2.15 6.94
N CYS A 35 9.95 1.61 7.43
CA CYS A 35 9.92 0.65 8.53
C CYS A 35 10.68 1.10 9.80
N HIS A 36 10.67 2.41 10.09
CA HIS A 36 11.37 2.95 11.26
C HIS A 36 10.74 2.51 12.60
N TRP A 37 9.50 2.03 12.60
CA TRP A 37 8.80 1.65 13.83
C TRP A 37 9.25 0.26 14.34
N PRO A 38 9.74 0.14 15.58
CA PRO A 38 10.35 -1.10 16.08
C PRO A 38 9.35 -2.25 16.28
N TYR A 39 8.06 -1.93 16.32
CA TYR A 39 6.98 -2.91 16.48
C TYR A 39 6.47 -3.45 15.14
N HIS A 40 6.95 -2.93 14.00
CA HIS A 40 6.60 -3.45 12.68
C HIS A 40 7.55 -4.58 12.31
N VAL A 41 6.98 -5.74 11.99
CA VAL A 41 7.74 -6.87 11.45
C VAL A 41 8.15 -6.58 10.00
N ARG A 42 7.25 -5.96 9.23
CA ARG A 42 7.48 -5.54 7.85
C ARG A 42 6.50 -4.45 7.44
N GLU A 43 6.95 -3.50 6.63
CA GLU A 43 6.05 -2.63 5.86
C GLU A 43 6.20 -2.92 4.37
N TYR A 44 5.18 -2.57 3.59
CA TYR A 44 5.12 -2.88 2.16
C TYR A 44 5.20 -1.60 1.33
N THR A 45 5.90 -1.66 0.21
CA THR A 45 5.69 -0.72 -0.88
C THR A 45 4.30 -0.95 -1.51
N PRO A 46 3.73 0.02 -2.24
CA PRO A 46 2.44 -0.18 -2.89
C PRO A 46 2.42 -1.35 -3.88
N ALA A 47 3.53 -1.59 -4.58
CA ALA A 47 3.66 -2.68 -5.52
C ALA A 47 3.66 -4.04 -4.83
N GLU A 48 4.41 -4.18 -3.72
CA GLU A 48 4.44 -5.41 -2.92
C GLU A 48 3.07 -5.70 -2.32
N LEU A 49 2.41 -4.69 -1.74
CA LEU A 49 1.09 -4.86 -1.13
C LEU A 49 0.04 -5.31 -2.17
N VAL A 50 0.01 -4.69 -3.36
CA VAL A 50 -0.89 -5.13 -4.43
C VAL A 50 -0.52 -6.54 -4.90
N GLY A 51 0.78 -6.83 -5.06
CA GLY A 51 1.27 -8.15 -5.45
C GLY A 51 0.84 -9.27 -4.49
N LEU A 52 0.85 -9.00 -3.18
CA LEU A 52 0.45 -9.93 -2.13
C LEU A 52 -1.01 -10.41 -2.30
N PHE A 53 -1.92 -9.53 -2.72
CA PHE A 53 -3.35 -9.82 -2.82
C PHE A 53 -3.84 -10.09 -4.25
N LYS A 54 -3.09 -9.70 -5.28
CA LYS A 54 -3.51 -9.80 -6.69
C LYS A 54 -3.91 -11.20 -7.14
N ARG A 55 -3.34 -12.24 -6.52
CA ARG A 55 -3.67 -13.65 -6.82
C ARG A 55 -5.03 -14.10 -6.27
N TYR A 56 -5.66 -13.33 -5.39
CA TYR A 56 -6.90 -13.71 -4.71
C TYR A 56 -8.14 -12.92 -5.17
N GLY A 57 -7.96 -11.88 -5.98
CA GLY A 57 -9.06 -11.05 -6.43
C GLY A 57 -8.61 -9.77 -7.12
N ASP A 58 -9.57 -8.92 -7.45
CA ASP A 58 -9.31 -7.61 -8.02
C ASP A 58 -8.99 -6.61 -6.91
N VAL A 59 -7.84 -5.96 -7.02
CA VAL A 59 -7.29 -5.09 -5.97
C VAL A 59 -7.44 -3.64 -6.35
N ASP A 60 -8.25 -2.90 -5.60
CA ASP A 60 -8.30 -1.45 -5.64
C ASP A 60 -7.32 -0.88 -4.62
N LEU A 61 -6.40 -0.02 -5.06
CA LEU A 61 -5.42 0.63 -4.19
C LEU A 61 -5.85 2.05 -3.85
N PHE A 62 -5.70 2.41 -2.59
CA PHE A 62 -5.92 3.72 -2.02
C PHE A 62 -4.71 4.13 -1.19
N LYS A 63 -4.57 5.44 -1.00
CA LYS A 63 -3.53 6.06 -0.18
C LYS A 63 -4.13 7.15 0.67
N GLY A 64 -3.59 7.38 1.86
CA GLY A 64 -4.20 8.33 2.79
C GLY A 64 -3.34 8.65 3.99
N GLU A 65 -3.96 9.38 4.91
CA GLU A 65 -3.36 9.76 6.19
C GLU A 65 -3.56 8.64 7.24
N PRO A 66 -2.72 8.57 8.28
CA PRO A 66 -2.85 7.57 9.35
C PRO A 66 -4.21 7.60 10.07
N SER A 67 -4.82 8.79 10.18
CA SER A 67 -6.15 8.97 10.79
C SER A 67 -7.29 8.36 9.99
N GLY A 68 -7.09 8.11 8.69
CA GLY A 68 -8.13 7.66 7.78
C GLY A 68 -9.12 8.74 7.33
N GLU A 69 -9.01 9.99 7.84
CA GLU A 69 -9.91 11.10 7.46
C GLU A 69 -9.84 11.43 5.97
N ARG A 70 -8.66 11.27 5.37
CA ARG A 70 -8.42 11.51 3.95
C ARG A 70 -7.87 10.25 3.30
N SER A 71 -8.62 9.73 2.34
CA SER A 71 -8.19 8.65 1.47
C SER A 71 -8.45 8.99 0.01
N PHE A 72 -7.51 8.62 -0.85
CA PHE A 72 -7.55 8.87 -2.28
C PHE A 72 -7.35 7.56 -3.01
N GLN A 73 -8.26 7.24 -3.92
CA GLN A 73 -8.09 6.09 -4.80
C GLN A 73 -6.94 6.35 -5.79
N VAL A 74 -6.05 5.38 -5.93
CA VAL A 74 -4.95 5.42 -6.89
C VAL A 74 -5.48 5.02 -8.27
N ARG A 75 -5.85 6.02 -9.09
CA ARG A 75 -6.37 5.80 -10.45
C ARG A 75 -5.30 5.28 -11.43
N PHE A 76 -4.07 5.79 -11.32
CA PHE A 76 -2.95 5.47 -12.21
C PHE A 76 -1.91 4.61 -11.49
N VAL A 77 -2.26 3.35 -11.22
CA VAL A 77 -1.46 2.45 -10.37
C VAL A 77 -0.01 2.28 -10.84
N ARG A 78 0.22 2.13 -12.15
CA ARG A 78 1.59 1.97 -12.69
C ARG A 78 2.46 3.20 -12.46
N ILE A 79 1.94 4.40 -12.73
CA ILE A 79 2.66 5.66 -12.49
C ILE A 79 2.93 5.82 -10.99
N TYR A 80 1.95 5.48 -10.16
CA TYR A 80 2.13 5.53 -8.70
C TYR A 80 3.22 4.57 -8.22
N PHE A 81 3.34 3.38 -8.79
CA PHE A 81 4.43 2.44 -8.48
C PHE A 81 5.79 2.98 -8.90
N VAL A 82 5.90 3.54 -10.10
CA VAL A 82 7.14 4.19 -10.57
C VAL A 82 7.55 5.33 -9.65
N PHE A 83 6.59 6.18 -9.27
CA PHE A 83 6.88 7.31 -8.37
C PHE A 83 7.33 6.84 -6.97
N ASN A 84 6.74 5.76 -6.45
CA ASN A 84 7.22 5.17 -5.19
C ASN A 84 8.61 4.53 -5.37
N ALA A 85 8.89 3.83 -6.47
CA ALA A 85 10.20 3.26 -6.76
C ALA A 85 11.30 4.35 -6.85
N MET A 86 11.01 5.48 -7.50
CA MET A 86 11.89 6.65 -7.50
C MET A 86 12.15 7.19 -6.10
N ARG A 87 11.12 7.25 -5.25
CA ARG A 87 11.28 7.69 -3.86
C ARG A 87 12.10 6.71 -3.02
N SER A 88 12.07 5.43 -3.36
CA SER A 88 12.80 4.36 -2.67
C SER A 88 14.30 4.38 -2.97
N PHE A 89 14.68 4.72 -4.21
CA PHE A 89 16.07 4.66 -4.70
C PHE A 89 16.89 5.92 -4.33
N PRO A 90 18.12 5.79 -3.80
CA PRO A 90 18.88 6.93 -3.27
C PRO A 90 19.04 8.11 -4.25
N LEU A 91 19.43 7.82 -5.50
CA LEU A 91 19.73 8.85 -6.52
C LEU A 91 18.50 9.66 -6.93
N THR A 92 17.32 9.05 -6.93
CA THR A 92 16.08 9.70 -7.36
C THR A 92 15.20 10.15 -6.20
N SER A 93 15.55 9.78 -4.96
CA SER A 93 14.76 10.06 -3.77
C SER A 93 14.60 11.55 -3.47
N PHE A 94 15.65 12.35 -3.68
CA PHE A 94 15.61 13.79 -3.44
C PHE A 94 14.59 14.48 -4.35
N PHE A 95 14.68 14.19 -5.65
CA PHE A 95 13.74 14.71 -6.64
C PHE A 95 12.31 14.22 -6.36
N ALA A 96 12.13 12.94 -6.04
CA ALA A 96 10.82 12.39 -5.70
C ALA A 96 10.22 13.04 -4.43
N ARG A 97 11.04 13.37 -3.43
CA ARG A 97 10.60 14.12 -2.23
C ARG A 97 10.18 15.53 -2.59
N PHE A 98 10.95 16.23 -3.43
CA PHE A 98 10.59 17.57 -3.91
C PHE A 98 9.26 17.55 -4.66
N LEU A 99 9.10 16.65 -5.64
CA LEU A 99 7.83 16.47 -6.35
C LEU A 99 6.68 16.20 -5.38
N ASN A 100 6.90 15.40 -4.34
CA ASN A 100 5.87 15.10 -3.34
C ASN A 100 5.39 16.31 -2.54
N VAL A 101 6.21 17.36 -2.42
CA VAL A 101 5.82 18.61 -1.77
C VAL A 101 4.90 19.42 -2.69
N VAL A 102 5.28 19.55 -3.96
CA VAL A 102 4.64 20.41 -4.96
C VAL A 102 3.34 19.80 -5.53
N LEU A 103 3.28 18.47 -5.65
CA LEU A 103 2.12 17.79 -6.24
C LEU A 103 0.82 18.04 -5.43
N PRO A 104 -0.35 18.08 -6.07
CA PRO A 104 -1.63 18.16 -5.35
C PRO A 104 -1.86 16.89 -4.52
N GLN A 105 -2.65 16.99 -3.43
CA GLN A 105 -2.90 15.88 -2.48
C GLN A 105 -3.21 14.52 -3.14
N PRO A 106 -4.10 14.42 -4.15
CA PRO A 106 -4.40 13.13 -4.80
C PRO A 106 -3.21 12.48 -5.51
N PHE A 107 -2.14 13.22 -5.81
CA PHE A 107 -0.95 12.73 -6.50
C PHE A 107 0.23 12.46 -5.56
N LYS A 108 0.18 12.97 -4.32
CA LYS A 108 1.22 12.73 -3.33
C LYS A 108 1.34 11.24 -2.97
N ILE A 109 2.53 10.84 -2.55
CA ILE A 109 2.80 9.65 -1.76
C ILE A 109 2.41 9.98 -0.32
N ASN A 110 1.37 9.33 0.16
CA ASN A 110 0.94 9.41 1.55
C ASN A 110 1.55 8.26 2.37
N SER A 111 1.49 8.40 3.70
CA SER A 111 2.13 7.49 4.65
C SER A 111 1.37 6.20 4.87
N HIS A 112 0.09 6.11 4.48
CA HIS A 112 -0.70 4.89 4.63
C HIS A 112 -1.25 4.40 3.30
N LEU A 113 -1.26 3.08 3.17
CA LEU A 113 -1.88 2.35 2.08
C LEU A 113 -3.14 1.69 2.59
N PHE A 114 -4.14 1.65 1.72
CA PHE A 114 -5.35 0.90 1.93
C PHE A 114 -5.69 0.15 0.65
N ILE A 115 -6.05 -1.12 0.76
CA ILE A 115 -6.49 -1.90 -0.38
C ILE A 115 -7.86 -2.49 -0.11
N ARG A 116 -8.67 -2.51 -1.16
CA ARG A 116 -9.91 -3.29 -1.22
C ARG A 116 -9.72 -4.42 -2.20
N ILE A 117 -9.87 -5.64 -1.73
CA ILE A 117 -9.78 -6.85 -2.55
C ILE A 117 -11.21 -7.35 -2.78
N ARG A 118 -11.66 -7.35 -4.03
CA ARG A 118 -12.92 -7.98 -4.42
C ARG A 118 -12.63 -9.41 -4.84
N LYS A 119 -13.22 -10.36 -4.13
CA LYS A 119 -13.03 -11.78 -4.40
C LYS A 119 -13.66 -12.08 -5.77
N ARG A 120 -12.91 -12.72 -6.66
CA ARG A 120 -13.48 -13.22 -7.91
C ARG A 120 -14.45 -14.33 -7.53
N THR A 121 -15.73 -14.12 -7.84
CA THR A 121 -16.71 -15.21 -7.74
C THR A 121 -16.20 -16.36 -8.61
N PRO A 122 -16.26 -17.61 -8.11
CA PRO A 122 -16.07 -18.77 -8.98
C PRO A 122 -17.08 -18.76 -10.12
#